data_AF-A0A358EEU2-F1
#
_entry.id   AF-A0A358EEU2-F1
#
_cell.length_a   1.000
_cell.length_b   1.000
_cell.length_c   1.000
_cell.angle_alpha   90.00
_cell.angle_beta   90.00
_cell.angle_gamma   90.00
#
_symmetry.space_group_name_H-M   'P 1'
#
loop_
_entity.id
_entity.type
_entity.pdbx_description
1 polymer ?
#
loop_
_entity_poly.entity_id
_entity_poly.type
_entity_poly.pdbx_seq_one_letter_code
_entity_poly.pdbx_strand_id
1 'polypeptide(L)'
;NVPAFEETSGASDGRRLTTRERMEIHRENPTCNACHRMMDPIGLALDNFDVTGRWRIREDGVPLDTRGTYYDGTELTTPEDLNGVLLDRPIPL
;
A
#
# COMPACT_ATOMS: atom_id res chain seq x y z
N ASN A 1 -0.06 20.02 9.41
CA ASN A 1 1.20 19.24 9.43
C ASN A 1 0.85 17.78 9.31
N VAL A 2 1.39 17.09 8.31
CA VAL A 2 1.30 15.62 8.21
C VAL A 2 2.52 15.07 8.94
N PRO A 3 2.36 14.25 9.98
CA PRO A 3 3.49 13.66 10.69
C PRO A 3 4.34 12.83 9.73
N ALA A 4 5.66 12.81 9.93
CA ALA A 4 6.49 11.82 9.26
C ALA A 4 6.00 10.41 9.60
N PHE A 5 6.25 9.44 8.71
CA PHE A 5 5.88 8.04 8.94
C PHE A 5 6.53 7.45 10.22
N GLU A 6 7.66 8.04 10.63
CA GLU A 6 8.40 7.74 11.86
C GLU A 6 7.83 8.47 13.09
N GLU A 7 7.05 9.55 12.89
CA GLU A 7 6.45 10.39 13.94
C GLU A 7 5.00 10.02 14.26
N THR A 8 4.29 9.31 13.37
CA THR A 8 3.04 8.64 13.76
C THR A 8 3.40 7.63 14.86
N SER A 9 2.73 7.68 16.01
CA SER A 9 2.91 6.65 17.03
C SER A 9 2.68 5.31 16.35
N GLY A 10 3.74 4.56 16.09
CA GLY A 10 3.70 3.32 15.33
C GLY A 10 2.93 2.21 16.04
N ALA A 11 2.17 2.56 17.08
CA ALA A 11 1.27 1.73 17.83
C ALA A 11 -0.07 2.44 18.09
N SER A 12 -1.16 1.69 17.97
CA SER A 12 -2.52 2.02 18.40
C SER A 12 -3.08 0.82 19.15
N ASP A 13 -3.89 1.05 20.19
CA ASP A 13 -4.55 0.00 20.97
C ASP A 13 -3.61 -1.13 21.45
N GLY A 14 -2.38 -0.76 21.82
CA GLY A 14 -1.38 -1.69 22.36
C GLY A 14 -0.70 -2.61 21.33
N ARG A 15 -0.94 -2.42 20.02
CA ARG A 15 -0.22 -3.11 18.94
C ARG A 15 0.46 -2.13 18.01
N ARG A 16 1.47 -2.60 17.27
CA ARG A 16 2.04 -1.80 16.19
C ARG A 16 1.08 -1.68 15.00
N LEU A 17 1.09 -0.52 14.37
CA LEU A 17 0.34 -0.25 13.15
C LEU A 17 1.09 -0.83 11.96
N THR A 18 0.34 -1.48 11.09
CA THR A 18 0.86 -1.94 9.80
C THR A 18 1.24 -0.75 8.92
N THR A 19 2.05 -1.00 7.90
CA THR A 19 2.41 -0.04 6.86
C THR A 19 1.16 0.50 6.17
N ARG A 20 0.16 -0.35 5.90
CA ARG A 20 -1.15 0.06 5.39
C ARG A 20 -1.80 1.11 6.28
N GLU A 21 -1.96 0.80 7.57
CA GLU A 21 -2.71 1.66 8.48
C GLU A 21 -2.03 3.01 8.65
N ARG A 22 -0.70 3.01 8.74
CA ARG A 22 0.08 4.26 8.77
C ARG A 22 -0.08 5.07 7.48
N MET A 23 -0.12 4.41 6.32
CA MET A 23 -0.34 5.08 5.03
C MET A 23 -1.77 5.63 4.91
N GLU A 24 -2.78 4.94 5.42
CA GLU A 24 -4.16 5.41 5.44
C GLU A 24 -4.28 6.70 6.27
N ILE A 25 -3.67 6.74 7.46
CA ILE A 25 -3.58 7.96 8.28
C ILE A 25 -2.84 9.07 7.51
N HIS A 26 -1.71 8.75 6.88
CA HIS A 26 -0.93 9.73 6.11
C HIS A 26 -1.73 10.36 4.95
N ARG A 27 -2.60 9.56 4.32
CA ARG A 27 -3.44 9.96 3.18
C ARG A 27 -4.73 10.69 3.55
N GLU A 28 -5.04 10.85 4.83
CA GLU A 28 -6.13 11.74 5.24
C GLU A 28 -5.87 13.19 4.78
N ASN A 29 -4.61 13.56 4.56
CA ASN A 29 -4.27 14.84 3.93
C ASN A 29 -4.54 14.81 2.41
N PRO A 30 -5.40 15.70 1.88
CA PRO A 30 -5.71 15.76 0.45
C PRO A 30 -4.49 15.97 -0.46
N THR A 31 -3.48 16.73 0.00
CA THR A 31 -2.24 16.97 -0.74
C THR A 31 -1.43 15.70 -0.94
N CYS A 32 -1.35 14.84 0.08
CA CYS A 32 -0.66 13.55 -0.03
C CYS A 32 -1.48 12.58 -0.89
N ASN A 33 -2.80 12.54 -0.66
CA ASN A 33 -3.72 11.65 -1.39
C ASN A 33 -3.65 11.86 -2.91
N ALA A 34 -3.49 13.12 -3.37
CA ALA A 34 -3.42 13.46 -4.79
C ALA A 34 -2.41 12.60 -5.59
N CYS A 35 -1.26 12.30 -5.00
CA CYS A 35 -0.23 11.43 -5.58
C CYS A 35 -0.40 9.96 -5.16
N HIS A 36 -0.64 9.71 -3.88
CA HIS A 36 -0.68 8.37 -3.32
C HIS A 36 -1.83 7.51 -3.86
N ARG A 37 -2.95 8.11 -4.30
CA ARG A 37 -4.05 7.38 -4.97
C ARG A 37 -3.59 6.59 -6.19
N MET A 38 -2.52 7.02 -6.88
CA MET A 38 -1.95 6.34 -8.04
C MET A 38 -0.84 5.35 -7.66
N MET A 39 -0.07 5.66 -6.60
CA MET A 39 1.13 4.93 -6.23
C MET A 39 0.84 3.75 -5.30
N ASP A 40 -0.04 3.96 -4.32
CA ASP A 40 -0.26 2.99 -3.25
C ASP A 40 -0.85 1.66 -3.69
N PRO A 41 -1.79 1.58 -4.66
CA PRO A 41 -2.29 0.29 -5.12
C PRO A 41 -1.16 -0.63 -5.60
N ILE A 42 -0.11 -0.07 -6.21
CA ILE A 42 1.07 -0.80 -6.66
C ILE A 42 1.88 -1.30 -5.46
N GLY A 43 2.14 -0.42 -4.49
CA GLY A 43 2.88 -0.78 -3.28
C GLY A 43 2.16 -1.82 -2.41
N LEU A 44 0.85 -1.68 -2.26
CA LEU A 44 0.01 -2.59 -1.47
C LEU A 44 -0.07 -3.98 -2.11
N ALA A 45 -0.17 -4.07 -3.44
CA ALA A 45 -0.11 -5.35 -4.14
C ALA A 45 1.22 -6.09 -3.92
N LEU A 46 2.29 -5.35 -3.61
CA LEU A 46 3.63 -5.88 -3.32
C LEU A 46 3.95 -6.01 -1.83
N ASP A 47 3.00 -5.68 -0.93
CA ASP A 47 3.25 -5.63 0.52
C ASP A 47 3.60 -7.01 1.10
N ASN A 48 3.32 -8.10 0.38
CA ASN A 48 3.82 -9.42 0.76
C ASN A 48 5.35 -9.56 0.72
N PHE A 49 6.08 -8.65 0.07
CA PHE A 49 7.53 -8.64 0.12
C PHE A 49 8.01 -7.70 1.23
N ASP A 50 8.88 -8.20 2.09
CA ASP A 50 9.61 -7.33 3.01
C ASP A 50 10.75 -6.60 2.30
N VAL A 51 11.46 -5.73 3.02
CA VAL A 51 12.58 -4.93 2.47
C VAL A 51 13.76 -5.76 1.96
N THR A 52 13.83 -7.05 2.31
CA THR A 52 14.82 -8.01 1.81
C THR A 52 14.31 -8.86 0.65
N GLY A 53 13.04 -8.67 0.25
CA GLY A 53 12.37 -9.45 -0.77
C GLY A 53 11.83 -10.79 -0.28
N ARG A 54 11.77 -11.04 1.03
CA ARG A 54 11.17 -12.27 1.56
C ARG A 54 9.64 -12.15 1.57
N TRP A 55 8.99 -13.25 1.22
CA TRP A 55 7.54 -13.35 1.33
C TRP A 55 7.08 -13.35 2.80
N ARG A 56 6.09 -12.52 3.10
CA ARG A 56 5.41 -12.40 4.38
C ARG A 56 3.91 -12.34 4.20
N ILE A 57 3.19 -12.80 5.21
CA ILE A 57 1.72 -12.77 5.28
C ILE A 57 1.21 -11.97 6.48
N ARG A 58 2.13 -11.48 7.33
CA ARG A 58 1.85 -10.69 8.51
C ARG A 58 2.89 -9.59 8.69
N GLU A 59 2.48 -8.49 9.30
CA GLU A 59 3.32 -7.43 9.84
C GLU A 59 2.92 -7.24 11.30
N ASP A 60 3.88 -7.28 12.22
CA ASP A 60 3.60 -7.09 13.65
C ASP A 60 2.48 -8.00 14.21
N GLY A 61 2.38 -9.22 13.69
CA GLY A 61 1.36 -10.19 14.08
C GLY A 61 -0.01 -10.00 13.43
N VAL A 62 -0.22 -8.90 12.69
CA VAL A 62 -1.45 -8.59 11.96
C VAL A 62 -1.37 -9.14 10.52
N PRO A 63 -2.39 -9.83 9.99
CA PRO A 63 -2.43 -10.22 8.58
C PRO A 63 -2.28 -9.01 7.64
N LEU A 64 -1.54 -9.19 6.55
CA LEU A 64 -1.42 -8.14 5.54
C LEU A 64 -2.74 -7.96 4.78
N ASP A 65 -3.02 -6.72 4.40
CA ASP A 65 -4.05 -6.38 3.43
C ASP A 65 -3.39 -5.73 2.22
N THR A 66 -3.25 -6.53 1.17
CA THR A 66 -2.58 -6.17 -0.08
C THR A 66 -3.53 -5.57 -1.12
N ARG A 67 -4.81 -5.38 -0.76
CA ARG A 67 -5.84 -4.95 -1.72
C ARG A 67 -5.72 -3.47 -2.08
N GLY A 68 -5.92 -3.13 -3.34
CA GLY A 68 -6.00 -1.73 -3.76
C GLY A 68 -6.72 -1.61 -5.10
N THR A 69 -7.23 -0.42 -5.39
CA THR A 69 -7.87 -0.14 -6.68
C THR A 69 -6.89 0.66 -7.53
N TYR A 70 -6.49 0.13 -8.68
CA TYR A 70 -5.61 0.79 -9.64
C TYR A 70 -6.26 2.04 -10.23
N TYR A 71 -5.49 2.90 -10.89
CA TYR A 71 -5.98 4.21 -11.34
C TYR A 71 -7.12 4.13 -12.37
N ASP A 72 -7.25 2.99 -13.05
CA ASP A 72 -8.30 2.70 -14.03
C ASP A 72 -9.53 2.00 -13.43
N GLY A 73 -9.52 1.74 -12.12
CA GLY A 73 -10.59 1.03 -11.42
C GLY A 73 -10.35 -0.48 -11.26
N THR A 74 -9.25 -1.04 -11.75
CA THR A 74 -8.96 -2.46 -11.60
C THR A 74 -8.61 -2.81 -10.16
N GLU A 75 -9.23 -3.85 -9.60
CA GLU A 75 -8.89 -4.35 -8.27
C GLU A 75 -7.58 -5.16 -8.32
N LEU A 76 -6.65 -4.81 -7.43
CA LEU A 76 -5.37 -5.48 -7.23
C LEU A 76 -5.40 -6.13 -5.85
N THR A 77 -5.10 -7.43 -5.77
CA THR A 77 -5.04 -8.16 -4.49
C THR A 77 -3.72 -8.90 -4.31
N THR A 78 -3.02 -9.17 -5.41
CA THR A 78 -1.78 -9.93 -5.43
C THR A 78 -0.74 -9.29 -6.37
N PRO A 79 0.55 -9.68 -6.24
CA PRO A 79 1.57 -9.30 -7.22
C PRO A 79 1.24 -9.76 -8.65
N GLU A 80 0.58 -10.90 -8.83
CA GLU A 80 0.11 -11.38 -10.13
C GLU A 80 -0.94 -10.45 -10.74
N ASP A 81 -1.90 -9.93 -9.96
CA ASP A 81 -2.88 -8.96 -10.46
C ASP A 81 -2.17 -7.70 -10.97
N LEU A 82 -1.19 -7.22 -10.20
CA LEU A 82 -0.35 -6.08 -10.60
C LEU A 82 0.43 -6.38 -11.88
N ASN A 83 1.00 -7.57 -12.02
CA ASN A 83 1.69 -7.97 -13.24
C ASN A 83 0.73 -7.95 -14.45
N GLY A 84 -0.49 -8.47 -14.27
CA GLY A 84 -1.53 -8.48 -15.29
C GLY A 84 -1.85 -7.08 -15.79
N VAL A 85 -2.19 -6.13 -14.90
CA VAL A 85 -2.54 -4.76 -15.31
C VAL A 85 -1.37 -4.01 -15.95
N LEU A 86 -0.13 -4.29 -15.54
CA LEU A 86 1.05 -3.68 -16.13
C LEU A 86 1.36 -4.23 -17.53
N LEU A 87 0.98 -5.48 -17.82
CA LEU A 87 1.14 -6.11 -19.12
C LEU A 87 -0.01 -5.79 -20.07
N ASP A 88 -1.22 -5.54 -19.56
CA ASP A 88 -2.41 -5.17 -20.34
C ASP A 88 -2.33 -3.76 -20.96
N ARG A 89 -1.20 -3.07 -20.83
CA ARG A 89 -0.96 -1.72 -21.36
C ARG A 89 -1.50 -1.57 -22.80
N PRO A 90 -2.53 -0.75 -23.03
CA PRO A 90 -2.80 -0.26 -24.37
C PRO A 90 -1.58 0.57 -24.83
N ILE A 91 -1.20 0.36 -26.08
CA ILE A 91 -0.10 0.96 -26.84
C ILE A 91 0.09 2.48 -26.49
N PRO A 92 1.34 2.99 -26.40
CA PRO A 92 1.67 4.17 -25.58
C PRO A 92 1.10 5.50 -26.10
N LEU A 93 0.98 6.45 -25.15
CA LEU A 93 0.65 7.87 -25.31
C LEU A 93 1.36 8.54 -26.50
#